data_AF-A0A093IK97-F1
#
_entry.id   AF-A0A093IK97-F1
#
_cell.length_a   1.000
_cell.length_b   1.000
_cell.length_c   1.000
_cell.angle_alpha   90.00
_cell.angle_beta   90.00
_cell.angle_gamma   90.00
#
_symmetry.space_group_name_H-M   'P 1'
#
loop_
_entity.id
_entity.type
_entity.pdbx_description
1 polymer ?
#
loop_
_entity_poly.entity_id
_entity_poly.type
_entity_poly.pdbx_seq_one_letter_code
_entity_poly.pdbx_strand_id
1 'polypeptide(L)'
;VHFFTATPDPSRSVFKPFVFVAGLKPAPQVRSPTFRDDPAKQIPRFRSTVDRRHELYRRHQAALELMEKDQERGQKLLQTQRDLEKQGLEGMNALLAGTVTPHPDELADLFFDCVEAEMKFY
;
A
#
# COMPACT_ATOMS: atom_id res chain seq x y z
N VAL A 1 1.35 -9.93 -6.77
CA VAL A 1 1.60 -8.47 -6.71
C VAL A 1 0.27 -7.72 -6.73
N HIS A 2 -0.03 -6.89 -5.72
CA HIS A 2 -1.25 -6.08 -5.66
C HIS A 2 -1.22 -5.02 -6.77
N PHE A 3 -2.29 -4.89 -7.56
CA PHE A 3 -2.27 -4.05 -8.78
C PHE A 3 -2.06 -2.56 -8.49
N PHE A 4 -2.69 -2.02 -7.44
CA PHE A 4 -2.71 -0.59 -7.18
C PHE A 4 -1.47 -0.08 -6.42
N THR A 5 -0.93 -0.89 -5.50
CA THR A 5 0.22 -0.53 -4.66
C THR A 5 1.47 -1.34 -4.96
N ALA A 6 1.45 -2.12 -6.04
CA ALA A 6 2.51 -3.05 -6.41
C ALA A 6 3.00 -3.97 -5.28
N THR A 7 2.22 -4.18 -4.20
CA THR A 7 2.66 -4.95 -3.03
C THR A 7 3.06 -6.37 -3.44
N PRO A 8 4.29 -6.83 -3.13
CA PRO A 8 4.84 -8.06 -3.71
C PRO A 8 4.00 -9.30 -3.40
N ASP A 9 3.58 -9.46 -2.14
CA ASP A 9 2.70 -10.53 -1.66
C ASP A 9 1.44 -9.92 -1.01
N PRO A 10 0.29 -9.92 -1.71
CA PRO A 10 -0.97 -9.40 -1.17
C PRO A 10 -1.46 -10.14 0.07
N SER A 11 -1.09 -11.41 0.27
CA SER A 11 -1.50 -12.19 1.46
C SER A 11 -0.83 -11.70 2.75
N ARG A 12 0.18 -10.83 2.63
CA ARG A 12 0.97 -10.22 3.70
C ARG A 12 0.95 -8.69 3.63
N SER A 13 -0.14 -8.16 3.08
CA SER A 13 -0.44 -6.74 2.95
C SER A 13 -1.67 -6.41 3.78
N VAL A 14 -1.79 -5.16 4.19
CA VAL A 14 -3.05 -4.65 4.75
C VAL A 14 -3.95 -4.18 3.60
N PHE A 15 -5.26 -4.36 3.78
CA PHE A 15 -6.30 -3.78 2.91
C PHE A 15 -6.20 -2.25 2.90
N LYS A 16 -6.20 -1.66 1.69
CA LYS A 16 -6.10 -0.22 1.47
C LYS A 16 -7.30 0.23 0.63
N PRO A 17 -8.39 0.66 1.26
CA PRO A 17 -9.53 1.17 0.51
C PRO A 17 -9.11 2.40 -0.30
N PHE A 18 -9.57 2.47 -1.54
CA PHE A 18 -9.45 3.65 -2.39
C PHE A 18 -10.82 4.00 -2.94
N VAL A 19 -11.13 5.29 -2.96
CA VAL A 19 -12.39 5.83 -3.46
C VAL A 19 -12.10 7.00 -4.39
N PHE A 20 -12.93 7.16 -5.43
CA PHE A 20 -12.81 8.29 -6.33
C PHE A 20 -13.57 9.48 -5.74
N VAL A 21 -12.83 10.43 -5.20
CA VAL A 21 -13.35 11.68 -4.62
C VAL A 21 -12.50 12.86 -5.08
N ALA A 22 -13.08 14.06 -5.02
CA ALA A 22 -12.31 15.29 -5.26
C ALA A 22 -11.27 15.49 -4.16
N GLY A 23 -10.15 16.13 -4.49
CA GLY A 23 -9.14 16.49 -3.50
C GLY A 23 -8.32 15.33 -2.92
N LEU A 24 -8.29 14.16 -3.58
CA LEU A 24 -7.57 12.98 -3.11
C LEU A 24 -6.13 13.32 -2.70
N LYS A 25 -5.76 12.96 -1.47
CA LYS A 25 -4.42 13.19 -0.93
C LYS A 25 -3.41 12.25 -1.59
N PRO A 26 -2.33 12.77 -2.20
CA PRO A 26 -1.33 11.92 -2.82
C PRO A 26 -0.57 11.08 -1.78
N ALA A 27 -0.34 9.80 -2.11
CA ALA A 27 0.53 8.91 -1.34
C ALA A 27 1.87 8.68 -2.08
N PRO A 28 2.89 9.54 -1.90
CA PRO A 28 4.17 9.41 -2.61
C PRO A 28 4.91 8.09 -2.33
N GLN A 29 4.65 7.43 -1.21
CA GLN A 29 5.26 6.19 -0.75
C GLN A 29 4.93 5.00 -1.67
N VAL A 30 3.82 5.09 -2.42
CA VAL A 30 3.41 4.08 -3.42
C VAL A 30 3.81 4.46 -4.85
N ARG A 31 4.48 5.61 -5.04
CA ARG A 31 4.86 6.10 -6.37
C ARG A 31 6.24 5.58 -6.77
N SER A 32 6.33 4.90 -7.91
CA SER A 32 7.63 4.50 -8.47
C SER A 32 8.55 5.71 -8.70
N PRO A 33 9.88 5.55 -8.52
CA PRO A 33 10.84 6.58 -8.85
C PRO A 33 10.73 7.03 -10.31
N THR A 34 11.04 8.30 -10.56
CA THR A 34 11.12 8.86 -11.92
C THR A 34 12.57 8.84 -12.40
N PHE A 35 12.78 8.44 -13.65
CA PHE A 35 14.10 8.38 -14.28
C PHE A 35 14.17 9.39 -15.42
N ARG A 36 15.26 10.16 -15.48
CA ARG A 36 15.54 11.08 -16.60
C ARG A 36 15.57 10.31 -17.92
N ASP A 37 16.37 9.25 -17.93
CA ASP A 37 16.57 8.35 -19.06
C ASP A 37 15.74 7.07 -18.87
N ASP A 38 14.42 7.21 -18.72
CA ASP A 38 13.53 6.08 -18.45
C ASP A 38 13.54 5.08 -19.63
N PRO A 39 13.97 3.82 -19.43
CA PRO A 39 14.03 2.83 -20.52
C PRO A 39 12.68 2.53 -21.18
N ALA A 40 11.57 2.76 -20.47
CA ALA A 40 10.22 2.59 -21.02
C ALA A 40 9.82 3.73 -21.99
N LYS A 41 10.51 4.87 -21.93
CA LYS A 41 10.27 6.06 -22.76
C LYS A 41 11.24 6.19 -23.94
N GLN A 42 12.32 5.40 -23.98
CA GLN A 42 13.30 5.40 -25.06
C GLN A 42 12.92 4.47 -26.21
N ILE A 43 13.46 4.70 -27.42
CA ILE A 43 13.28 3.81 -28.58
C ILE A 43 14.65 3.27 -29.04
N PRO A 44 14.83 1.94 -29.15
CA PRO A 44 13.89 0.89 -28.76
C PRO A 44 13.66 0.85 -27.24
N ARG A 45 12.47 0.42 -26.82
CA ARG A 45 12.08 0.38 -25.39
C ARG A 45 12.80 -0.74 -24.64
N PHE A 46 13.03 -0.53 -23.35
CA PHE A 46 13.56 -1.52 -22.40
C PHE A 46 14.96 -2.06 -22.73
N ARG A 47 15.83 -1.23 -23.34
CA ARG A 47 17.24 -1.60 -23.57
C ARG A 47 18.07 -1.76 -22.30
N SER A 48 17.60 -1.19 -21.20
CA SER A 48 18.18 -1.30 -19.87
C SER A 48 17.07 -1.43 -18.82
N THR A 49 17.45 -1.86 -17.63
CA THR A 49 16.53 -2.04 -16.49
C THR A 49 16.86 -1.03 -15.40
N VAL A 50 15.83 -0.52 -14.74
CA VAL A 50 15.93 0.37 -13.57
C VAL A 50 15.14 -0.21 -12.41
N ASP A 51 15.54 0.09 -11.18
CA ASP A 51 14.81 -0.32 -9.99
C ASP A 51 13.58 0.57 -9.76
N ARG A 52 12.39 0.08 -10.15
CA ARG A 52 11.12 0.81 -10.02
C ARG A 52 10.43 0.65 -8.67
N ARG A 53 11.02 -0.09 -7.72
CA ARG A 53 10.42 -0.34 -6.40
C ARG A 53 10.29 0.98 -5.63
N HIS A 54 9.05 1.34 -5.28
CA HIS A 54 8.76 2.47 -4.40
C HIS A 54 9.01 2.11 -2.93
N GLU A 55 8.84 3.09 -2.04
CA GLU A 55 9.20 2.94 -0.63
C GLU A 55 8.40 1.82 0.07
N LEU A 56 7.07 1.86 -0.07
CA LEU A 56 6.21 0.84 0.53
C LEU A 56 6.55 -0.58 0.03
N TYR A 57 6.89 -0.73 -1.26
CA TYR A 57 7.32 -2.03 -1.81
C TYR A 57 8.56 -2.56 -1.09
N ARG A 58 9.57 -1.70 -0.86
CA ARG A 58 10.81 -2.10 -0.19
C ARG A 58 10.57 -2.46 1.27
N ARG A 59 9.68 -1.73 1.95
CA ARG A 59 9.25 -2.06 3.32
C ARG A 59 8.57 -3.43 3.38
N HIS A 60 7.68 -3.72 2.44
CA HIS A 60 7.09 -5.06 2.32
C HIS A 60 8.18 -6.13 2.13
N GLN A 61 9.14 -5.94 1.24
CA GLN A 61 10.23 -6.92 1.07
C GLN A 61 11.01 -7.16 2.36
N ALA A 62 11.38 -6.09 3.07
CA ALA A 62 12.08 -6.21 4.35
C ALA A 62 11.23 -6.93 5.41
N ALA A 63 9.92 -6.67 5.44
CA ALA A 63 8.98 -7.35 6.33
C ALA A 63 8.87 -8.85 6.00
N LEU A 64 8.83 -9.23 4.72
CA LEU A 64 8.84 -10.62 4.29
C LEU A 64 10.11 -11.33 4.75
N GLU A 65 11.26 -10.72 4.53
CA GLU A 65 12.55 -11.27 4.98
C GLU A 65 12.62 -11.42 6.50
N LEU A 66 12.05 -10.47 7.27
CA LEU A 66 11.96 -10.57 8.72
C LEU A 66 11.08 -11.75 9.16
N MET A 67 9.91 -11.91 8.53
CA MET A 67 8.99 -13.02 8.84
C MET A 67 9.60 -14.39 8.57
N GLU A 68 10.51 -14.49 7.59
CA GLU A 68 11.22 -15.74 7.27
C GLU A 68 12.36 -16.03 8.27
N LYS A 69 13.03 -14.99 8.77
CA LYS A 69 14.18 -15.11 9.68
C LYS A 69 13.77 -15.26 11.15
N ASP A 70 12.65 -14.67 11.55
CA ASP A 70 12.17 -14.63 12.93
C ASP A 70 10.66 -14.94 12.96
N GLN A 71 10.34 -16.19 13.31
CA GLN A 71 8.98 -16.70 13.27
C GLN A 71 8.07 -16.02 14.32
N GLU A 72 8.59 -15.67 15.49
CA GLU A 72 7.80 -15.02 16.54
C GLU A 72 7.43 -13.60 16.14
N ARG A 73 8.43 -12.80 15.73
CA ARG A 73 8.19 -11.43 15.23
C ARG A 73 7.33 -11.46 13.97
N GLY A 74 7.53 -12.45 13.10
CA GLY A 74 6.75 -12.65 11.90
C GLY A 74 5.27 -12.92 12.18
N GLN A 75 4.97 -13.78 13.16
CA GLN A 75 3.59 -14.05 13.60
C GLN A 75 2.94 -12.82 14.22
N LYS A 76 3.67 -12.06 15.04
CA LYS A 76 3.16 -10.82 15.64
C LYS A 76 2.81 -9.79 14.57
N LEU A 77 3.70 -9.59 13.60
CA LEU A 77 3.46 -8.68 12.47
C LEU A 77 2.25 -9.11 11.63
N LEU A 78 2.14 -10.41 11.32
CA LEU A 78 1.00 -10.94 10.58
C LEU A 78 -0.33 -10.73 11.33
N GLN A 79 -0.34 -10.92 12.65
CA GLN A 79 -1.53 -10.67 13.46
C GLN A 79 -1.94 -9.20 13.41
N THR A 80 -0.99 -8.28 13.57
CA THR A 80 -1.26 -6.84 13.44
C THR A 80 -1.82 -6.48 12.05
N GLN A 81 -1.28 -7.07 10.98
CA GLN A 81 -1.80 -6.84 9.63
C GLN A 81 -3.25 -7.30 9.47
N ARG A 82 -3.60 -8.47 10.00
CA ARG A 82 -4.98 -9.00 9.97
C ARG A 82 -5.95 -8.14 10.76
N ASP A 83 -5.52 -7.64 11.91
CA ASP A 83 -6.35 -6.77 12.74
C ASP A 83 -6.65 -5.45 12.02
N LEU A 84 -5.64 -4.87 11.36
CA LEU A 84 -5.81 -3.66 10.54
C LEU A 84 -6.70 -3.90 9.32
N GLU A 85 -6.53 -5.04 8.64
CA GLU A 85 -7.37 -5.43 7.50
C GLU A 85 -8.83 -5.57 7.93
N LYS A 86 -9.09 -6.25 9.06
CA LYS A 86 -10.43 -6.40 9.61
C LYS A 86 -11.07 -5.04 9.91
N GLN A 87 -10.35 -4.13 10.56
CA GLN A 87 -10.84 -2.77 10.85
C GLN A 87 -11.16 -1.99 9.56
N GLY A 88 -10.31 -2.08 8.55
CA GLY A 88 -10.54 -1.45 7.24
C GLY A 88 -11.78 -1.99 6.53
N LEU A 89 -11.99 -3.31 6.57
CA LEU A 89 -13.17 -3.97 6.00
C LEU A 89 -14.45 -3.59 6.73
N GLU A 90 -14.44 -3.55 8.07
CA GLU A 90 -15.58 -3.12 8.87
C GLU A 90 -15.97 -1.67 8.57
N GLY A 91 -14.99 -0.78 8.46
CA GLY A 91 -15.22 0.63 8.08
C GLY A 91 -15.83 0.78 6.68
N MET A 92 -15.35 0.01 5.70
CA MET A 92 -15.93 0.02 4.35
C MET A 92 -17.32 -0.59 4.27
N ASN A 93 -17.59 -1.65 5.02
CA ASN A 93 -18.94 -2.20 5.11
C ASN A 93 -19.93 -1.20 5.73
N ALA A 94 -19.52 -0.47 6.76
CA ALA A 94 -20.35 0.58 7.37
C ALA A 94 -20.62 1.76 6.41
N LEU A 95 -19.59 2.18 5.66
CA LEU A 95 -19.73 3.19 4.61
C LEU A 95 -20.72 2.73 3.52
N LEU A 96 -20.56 1.51 3.01
CA LEU A 96 -21.42 0.94 1.96
C LEU A 96 -22.86 0.71 2.43
N ALA A 97 -23.05 0.37 3.71
CA ALA A 97 -24.36 0.25 4.33
C ALA A 97 -25.02 1.60 4.63
N GLY A 98 -24.30 2.71 4.47
CA GLY A 98 -24.78 4.05 4.81
C GLY A 98 -24.93 4.29 6.32
N THR A 99 -24.35 3.43 7.16
CA THR A 99 -24.39 3.60 8.63
C THR A 99 -23.36 4.61 9.11
N VAL A 100 -22.33 4.87 8.29
CA VAL A 100 -21.34 5.93 8.50
C VAL A 100 -21.30 6.81 7.25
N THR A 101 -21.26 8.12 7.43
CA THR A 101 -21.13 9.11 6.36
C THR A 101 -19.94 10.01 6.67
N PRO A 102 -18.71 9.61 6.27
CA PRO A 102 -17.50 10.37 6.53
C PRO A 102 -17.54 11.71 5.81
N HIS A 103 -16.82 12.69 6.36
CA HIS A 103 -16.63 13.97 5.67
C HIS A 103 -15.87 13.75 4.35
N PRO A 104 -16.11 14.52 3.27
CA PRO A 104 -15.36 14.39 2.02
C PRO A 104 -13.84 14.41 2.18
N ASP A 105 -13.32 15.21 3.13
CA ASP A 105 -11.89 15.26 3.43
C ASP A 105 -11.36 13.96 4.04
N GLU A 106 -12.16 13.28 4.88
CA GLU A 106 -11.80 11.97 5.44
C GLU A 106 -11.73 10.90 4.34
N LEU A 107 -12.65 10.96 3.37
CA LEU A 107 -12.62 10.08 2.19
C LEU A 107 -11.40 10.36 1.30
N ALA A 108 -10.99 11.63 1.18
CA ALA A 108 -9.84 12.04 0.39
C ALA A 108 -8.50 11.59 1.02
N ASP A 109 -8.46 11.47 2.35
CA ASP A 109 -7.28 11.06 3.10
C ASP A 109 -7.21 9.53 3.31
N LEU A 110 -8.33 8.82 3.20
CA LEU A 110 -8.48 7.38 3.50
C LEU A 110 -7.35 6.51 2.95
N PHE A 111 -7.05 6.61 1.65
CA PHE A 111 -6.00 5.79 1.04
C PHE A 111 -4.61 6.15 1.57
N PHE A 112 -4.32 7.46 1.71
CA PHE A 112 -3.06 7.95 2.23
C PHE A 112 -2.84 7.47 3.68
N ASP A 113 -3.87 7.59 4.52
CA ASP A 113 -3.80 7.18 5.93
C ASP A 113 -3.56 5.67 6.08
N CYS A 114 -4.19 4.84 5.24
CA CYS A 114 -3.92 3.40 5.21
C CYS A 114 -2.48 3.08 4.79
N VAL A 115 -1.95 3.77 3.78
CA VAL A 115 -0.54 3.63 3.36
C VAL A 115 0.41 4.06 4.48
N GLU A 116 0.16 5.20 5.12
CA GLU A 116 0.99 5.72 6.21
C GLU A 116 0.95 4.83 7.46
N ALA A 117 -0.24 4.32 7.81
CA ALA A 117 -0.38 3.37 8.90
C ALA A 117 0.48 2.14 8.64
N GLU A 118 0.34 1.50 7.48
CA GLU A 118 1.12 0.32 7.12
C GLU A 118 2.63 0.61 7.10
N MET A 119 3.05 1.76 6.56
CA MET A 119 4.45 2.21 6.58
C MET A 119 5.04 2.30 8.00
N LYS A 120 4.24 2.72 8.99
CA LYS A 120 4.68 2.81 10.39
C LYS A 120 4.81 1.45 11.08
N PHE A 121 4.09 0.43 10.59
CA PHE A 121 4.15 -0.93 11.15
C PHE A 121 5.33 -1.76 10.62
N TYR A 122 5.97 -1.32 9.53
CA TYR A 122 7.18 -1.92 8.96
C TYR A 122 8.48 -1.27 9.45
#